data_AF-A0A183PED5-F1
#
_entry.id   AF-A0A183PED5-F1
#
_cell.length_a   1.000
_cell.length_b   1.000
_cell.length_c   1.000
_cell.angle_alpha   90.00
_cell.angle_beta   90.00
_cell.angle_gamma   90.00
#
_symmetry.space_group_name_H-M   'P 1'
#
loop_
_entity.id
_entity.type
_entity.pdbx_description
1 polymer ?
#
loop_
_entity_poly.entity_id
_entity_poly.type
_entity_poly.pdbx_seq_one_letter_code
_entity_poly.pdbx_strand_id
1 'polypeptide(L)'
;MNKTRISASEIIPLIEPALNHVPDDQTNSVRFKIAAALLNQKPNTPNTSKEETYALKQLRKDGKIVIMKADKGNTTVVMNNSDYERKVNEHLHNGPYEKIIKNKCRATLNKLKAETAKMLQKLKSKLEPSL
;
A
#
# COMPACT_ATOMS: atom_id res chain seq x y z
N MET A 1 -27.30 -6.95 -23.18
CA MET A 1 -26.09 -6.37 -23.81
C MET A 1 -25.00 -6.28 -22.75
N ASN A 2 -23.89 -7.01 -22.91
CA ASN A 2 -22.74 -6.90 -22.00
C ASN A 2 -22.06 -5.55 -22.25
N LYS A 3 -22.19 -4.59 -21.31
CA LYS A 3 -21.42 -3.35 -21.35
C LYS A 3 -19.95 -3.69 -21.10
N THR A 4 -19.09 -3.41 -22.07
CA THR A 4 -17.63 -3.50 -21.93
C THR A 4 -17.20 -2.54 -20.81
N ARG A 5 -16.52 -3.08 -19.79
CA ARG A 5 -16.02 -2.27 -18.69
C ARG A 5 -14.85 -1.42 -19.18
N ILE A 6 -14.81 -0.19 -18.73
CA ILE A 6 -13.82 0.79 -19.15
C ILE A 6 -12.80 0.97 -18.03
N SER A 7 -11.52 0.68 -18.26
CA SER A 7 -10.46 0.88 -17.25
C SER A 7 -9.94 2.31 -17.27
N ALA A 8 -9.70 2.88 -16.09
CA ALA A 8 -9.02 4.17 -15.95
C ALA A 8 -7.61 4.14 -16.57
N SER A 9 -6.92 3.01 -16.45
CA SER A 9 -5.57 2.81 -17.03
C SER A 9 -5.56 2.80 -18.57
N GLU A 10 -6.71 2.61 -19.20
CA GLU A 10 -6.85 2.58 -20.67
C GLU A 10 -7.37 3.93 -21.18
N ILE A 11 -8.37 4.50 -20.49
CA ILE A 11 -9.02 5.74 -20.93
C ILE A 11 -8.18 6.97 -20.67
N ILE A 12 -7.62 7.11 -19.47
CA ILE A 12 -6.92 8.35 -19.09
C ILE A 12 -5.75 8.62 -20.06
N PRO A 13 -4.88 7.65 -20.38
CA PRO A 13 -3.80 7.89 -21.35
C PRO A 13 -4.29 8.21 -22.77
N LEU A 14 -5.49 7.75 -23.15
CA LEU A 14 -6.05 7.99 -24.48
C LEU A 14 -6.64 9.40 -24.61
N ILE A 15 -7.34 9.87 -23.57
CA ILE A 15 -8.09 11.13 -23.62
C ILE A 15 -7.25 12.33 -23.21
N GLU A 16 -6.35 12.18 -22.23
CA GLU A 16 -5.71 13.31 -21.57
C GLU A 16 -4.81 14.12 -22.52
N PRO A 17 -4.08 13.50 -23.48
CA PRO A 17 -3.34 14.25 -24.49
C PRO A 17 -4.23 15.12 -25.37
N ALA A 18 -5.44 14.67 -25.70
CA ALA A 18 -6.38 15.42 -26.54
C ALA A 18 -7.01 16.61 -25.78
N LEU A 19 -7.17 16.48 -24.46
CA LEU A 19 -7.73 17.53 -23.61
C LEU A 19 -6.81 18.74 -23.45
N ASN A 20 -5.51 18.59 -23.70
CA ASN A 20 -4.55 19.70 -23.66
C ASN A 20 -4.77 20.75 -24.77
N HIS A 21 -5.57 20.43 -25.79
CA HIS A 21 -5.90 21.33 -26.91
C HIS A 21 -7.26 22.01 -26.77
N VAL A 22 -7.93 21.83 -25.63
CA VAL A 22 -9.31 22.29 -25.39
C VAL A 22 -9.31 23.26 -24.19
N PRO A 23 -10.17 24.31 -24.17
CA PRO A 23 -10.27 25.23 -23.05
C PRO A 23 -10.57 24.53 -21.71
N ASP A 24 -10.00 25.05 -20.62
CA ASP A 24 -10.05 24.42 -19.29
C ASP A 24 -11.48 24.09 -18.81
N ASP A 25 -12.45 24.94 -19.10
CA ASP A 25 -13.86 24.72 -18.72
C ASP A 25 -14.45 23.47 -19.37
N GLN A 26 -14.14 23.25 -20.65
CA GLN A 26 -14.58 22.07 -21.39
C GLN A 26 -13.79 20.83 -20.95
N THR A 27 -12.49 20.99 -20.70
CA THR A 27 -11.62 19.91 -20.19
C THR A 27 -12.10 19.39 -18.85
N ASN A 28 -12.42 20.28 -17.90
CA ASN A 28 -12.95 19.88 -16.59
C ASN A 28 -14.32 19.21 -16.69
N SER A 29 -15.19 19.68 -17.61
CA SER A 29 -16.47 19.03 -17.88
C SER A 29 -16.29 17.60 -18.38
N VAL A 30 -15.34 17.36 -19.29
CA VAL A 30 -15.02 16.01 -19.81
C VAL A 30 -14.42 15.12 -18.72
N ARG A 31 -13.44 15.62 -17.95
CA ARG A 31 -12.87 14.90 -16.80
C ARG A 31 -13.96 14.49 -15.80
N PHE A 32 -14.88 15.39 -15.48
CA PHE A 32 -15.99 15.10 -14.58
C PHE A 32 -16.91 14.00 -15.12
N LYS A 33 -17.29 14.07 -16.40
CA LYS A 33 -18.11 13.03 -17.05
C LYS A 33 -17.44 11.67 -17.04
N ILE A 34 -16.13 11.63 -17.26
CA ILE A 34 -15.35 10.39 -17.29
C ILE A 34 -15.18 9.82 -15.89
N ALA A 35 -14.91 10.66 -14.89
CA ALA A 35 -14.91 10.26 -13.49
C ALA A 35 -16.28 9.70 -13.07
N ALA A 36 -17.37 10.40 -13.42
CA ALA A 36 -18.73 9.92 -13.15
C ALA A 36 -19.01 8.58 -13.86
N ALA A 37 -18.57 8.42 -15.10
CA ALA A 37 -18.74 7.17 -15.85
C ALA A 37 -17.96 6.02 -15.24
N LEU A 38 -16.74 6.25 -14.73
CA LEU A 38 -15.89 5.27 -14.05
C LEU A 38 -16.44 4.89 -12.67
N LEU A 39 -16.93 5.87 -11.90
CA LEU A 39 -17.48 5.66 -10.55
C LEU A 39 -18.84 4.94 -10.57
N ASN A 40 -19.68 5.25 -11.55
CA ASN A 40 -21.01 4.65 -11.69
C ASN A 40 -20.98 3.31 -12.44
N GLN A 41 -19.80 2.76 -12.74
CA GLN A 41 -19.72 1.42 -13.32
C GLN A 41 -20.21 0.38 -12.32
N LYS A 42 -20.95 -0.61 -12.83
CA LYS A 42 -21.35 -1.75 -12.01
C LYS A 42 -20.07 -2.44 -11.49
N PRO A 43 -19.99 -2.75 -10.18
CA PRO A 43 -18.89 -3.53 -9.64
C PRO A 43 -18.73 -4.83 -10.40
N ASN A 44 -17.48 -5.26 -10.61
CA ASN A 44 -17.20 -6.56 -11.21
C ASN A 44 -17.97 -7.65 -10.45
N THR A 45 -18.47 -8.63 -11.19
CA THR A 45 -18.77 -9.93 -10.58
C THR A 45 -17.50 -10.38 -9.87
N PRO A 46 -17.56 -10.68 -8.57
CA PRO A 46 -16.41 -11.17 -7.83
C PRO A 46 -15.80 -12.35 -8.59
N ASN A 47 -14.47 -12.37 -8.69
CA ASN A 47 -13.73 -13.49 -9.26
C ASN A 47 -13.76 -14.73 -8.36
N THR A 48 -14.39 -14.62 -7.19
CA THR A 48 -14.54 -15.67 -6.19
C THR A 48 -16.02 -15.86 -5.89
N SER A 49 -16.42 -17.11 -5.77
CA SER A 49 -17.74 -17.51 -5.32
C SER A 49 -17.96 -17.17 -3.84
N LYS A 50 -19.22 -17.26 -3.40
CA LYS A 50 -19.57 -17.03 -1.99
C LYS A 50 -18.96 -18.12 -1.11
N GLU A 51 -18.93 -19.34 -1.61
CA GLU A 51 -18.38 -20.53 -0.98
C GLU A 51 -16.87 -20.39 -0.79
N GLU A 52 -16.14 -19.96 -1.83
CA GLU A 52 -14.70 -19.66 -1.73
C GLU A 52 -14.43 -18.52 -0.75
N THR A 53 -15.22 -17.44 -0.81
CA THR A 53 -15.08 -16.32 0.14
C THR A 53 -15.32 -16.78 1.58
N TYR A 54 -16.29 -17.67 1.79
CA TYR A 54 -16.56 -18.26 3.10
C TYR A 54 -15.40 -19.15 3.55
N ALA A 55 -14.91 -20.02 2.68
CA ALA A 55 -13.76 -20.88 2.96
C ALA A 55 -12.52 -20.04 3.34
N LEU A 56 -12.22 -18.97 2.59
CA LEU A 56 -11.14 -18.03 2.90
C LEU A 56 -11.33 -17.34 4.25
N LYS A 57 -12.57 -16.98 4.61
CA LYS A 57 -12.89 -16.41 5.94
C LYS A 57 -12.67 -17.42 7.06
N GLN A 58 -13.01 -18.69 6.85
CA GLN A 58 -12.76 -19.74 7.84
C GLN A 58 -11.26 -20.01 7.97
N LEU A 59 -10.56 -20.10 6.84
CA LEU A 59 -9.12 -20.27 6.79
C LEU A 59 -8.40 -19.15 7.55
N ARG A 60 -8.84 -17.89 7.38
CA ARG A 60 -8.27 -16.75 8.11
C ARG A 60 -8.54 -16.78 9.63
N LYS A 61 -9.59 -17.49 10.08
CA LYS A 61 -9.89 -17.65 11.50
C LYS A 61 -9.08 -18.76 12.16
N ASP A 62 -8.53 -19.68 11.38
CA ASP A 62 -7.71 -20.75 11.91
C ASP A 62 -6.34 -20.20 12.36
N GLY A 63 -6.16 -20.10 13.68
CA GLY A 63 -4.90 -19.64 14.29
C GLY A 63 -3.77 -20.67 14.21
N LYS A 64 -4.02 -21.88 13.68
CA LYS A 64 -2.98 -22.90 13.47
C LYS A 64 -2.20 -22.68 12.19
N ILE A 65 -2.66 -21.80 11.30
CA ILE A 65 -2.01 -21.51 10.03
C ILE A 65 -1.65 -20.03 9.93
N VAL A 66 -0.52 -19.77 9.30
CA VAL A 66 -0.01 -18.42 9.00
C VAL A 66 -0.02 -18.25 7.50
N ILE A 67 -0.70 -17.20 7.05
CA ILE A 67 -0.83 -16.83 5.64
C ILE A 67 -0.19 -15.46 5.45
N MET A 68 0.87 -15.37 4.65
CA MET A 68 1.61 -14.12 4.43
C MET A 68 2.00 -13.93 2.98
N LYS A 69 2.18 -12.67 2.58
CA LYS A 69 2.73 -12.34 1.27
C LYS A 69 4.20 -12.76 1.24
N ALA A 70 4.57 -13.52 0.21
CA ALA A 70 5.96 -13.85 -0.06
C ALA A 70 6.70 -12.61 -0.60
N ASP A 71 8.01 -12.59 -0.43
CA ASP A 71 8.91 -11.56 -1.00
C ASP A 71 8.97 -11.64 -2.53
N LYS A 72 8.78 -12.83 -3.11
CA LYS A 72 8.83 -13.07 -4.56
C LYS A 72 7.45 -13.08 -5.22
N GLY A 73 7.30 -12.23 -6.24
CA GLY A 73 6.34 -12.38 -7.33
C GLY A 73 4.90 -12.70 -6.93
N ASN A 74 4.24 -11.81 -6.20
CA ASN A 74 2.81 -11.90 -5.83
C ASN A 74 2.38 -13.28 -5.27
N THR A 75 3.32 -14.02 -4.68
CA THR A 75 3.08 -15.35 -4.13
C THR A 75 2.64 -15.23 -2.67
N THR A 76 1.88 -16.19 -2.18
CA THR A 76 1.45 -16.27 -0.77
C THR A 76 2.04 -17.53 -0.14
N VAL A 77 2.66 -17.39 1.02
CA VAL A 77 3.13 -18.51 1.84
C VAL A 77 2.01 -18.93 2.78
N VAL A 78 1.75 -20.23 2.84
CA VAL A 78 0.86 -20.87 3.82
C VAL A 78 1.69 -21.86 4.63
N MET A 79 1.72 -21.72 5.95
CA MET A 79 2.52 -22.56 6.84
C MET A 79 1.79 -22.81 8.16
N ASN A 80 2.09 -23.91 8.85
CA ASN A 80 1.64 -24.09 10.23
C ASN A 80 2.27 -23.03 11.13
N ASN A 81 1.50 -22.55 12.10
CA ASN A 81 1.95 -21.54 13.04
C ASN A 81 3.14 -22.04 13.87
N SER A 82 3.12 -23.30 14.30
CA SER A 82 4.25 -23.90 15.05
C SER A 82 5.55 -23.92 14.24
N ASP A 83 5.48 -24.22 12.95
CA ASP A 83 6.66 -24.25 12.08
C ASP A 83 7.16 -22.84 11.80
N TYR A 84 6.25 -21.88 11.65
CA TYR A 84 6.57 -20.47 11.50
C TYR A 84 7.28 -19.93 12.75
N GLU A 85 6.71 -20.13 13.94
CA GLU A 85 7.32 -19.72 15.21
C GLU A 85 8.70 -20.33 15.42
N ARG A 86 8.87 -21.62 15.11
CA ARG A 86 10.18 -22.29 15.17
C ARG A 86 11.19 -21.60 14.25
N LYS A 87 10.85 -21.38 12.98
CA LYS A 87 11.74 -20.73 12.01
C LYS A 87 12.08 -19.29 12.39
N VAL A 88 11.10 -18.53 12.88
CA VAL A 88 11.33 -17.15 13.34
C VAL A 88 12.31 -17.15 14.50
N ASN A 89 12.11 -18.04 15.49
CA ASN A 89 13.04 -18.12 16.61
C ASN A 89 14.44 -18.54 16.16
N GLU A 90 14.57 -19.57 15.32
CA GLU A 90 15.88 -19.97 14.76
C GLU A 90 16.56 -18.81 14.02
N HIS A 91 15.81 -18.05 13.22
CA HIS A 91 16.33 -16.93 12.45
C HIS A 91 16.71 -15.73 13.33
N LEU A 92 15.97 -15.47 14.41
CA LEU A 92 16.31 -14.41 15.36
C LEU A 92 17.54 -14.75 16.21
N HIS A 93 17.78 -16.03 16.50
CA HIS A 93 18.96 -16.46 17.27
C HIS A 93 20.22 -16.56 16.42
N ASN A 94 20.11 -17.05 15.19
CA ASN A 94 21.26 -17.32 14.32
C ASN A 94 21.46 -16.30 13.20
N GLY A 95 20.50 -15.41 13.00
CA GLY A 95 20.54 -14.38 11.96
C GLY A 95 21.32 -13.13 12.38
N PRO A 96 21.34 -12.09 11.52
CA PRO A 96 22.12 -10.86 11.74
C PRO A 96 21.48 -9.91 12.77
N TYR A 97 20.58 -10.40 13.63
CA TYR A 97 19.78 -9.57 14.52
C TYR A 97 20.38 -9.53 15.92
N GLU A 98 20.39 -8.34 16.54
CA GLU A 98 20.83 -8.16 17.91
C GLU A 98 19.69 -7.65 18.80
N LYS A 99 19.64 -8.16 20.03
CA LYS A 99 18.65 -7.71 21.02
C LYS A 99 18.99 -6.31 21.48
N ILE A 100 18.08 -5.37 21.22
CA ILE A 100 18.23 -3.98 21.65
C ILE A 100 18.11 -3.87 23.18
N ILE A 101 19.17 -3.37 23.84
CA ILE A 101 19.18 -3.09 25.28
C ILE A 101 18.68 -1.65 25.52
N LYS A 102 17.56 -1.52 26.23
CA LYS A 102 16.78 -0.29 26.48
C LYS A 102 17.61 0.92 26.94
N ASN A 103 18.71 0.69 27.66
CA ASN A 103 19.53 1.76 28.26
C ASN A 103 20.42 2.50 27.24
N LYS A 104 20.93 1.82 26.20
CA LYS A 104 21.71 2.47 25.13
C LYS A 104 20.82 3.20 24.12
N CYS A 105 19.57 2.73 23.94
CA CYS A 105 18.63 3.31 22.99
C CYS A 105 18.14 4.70 23.37
N ARG A 106 17.96 5.02 24.66
CA ARG A 106 17.44 6.34 25.04
C ARG A 106 18.40 7.47 24.66
N ALA A 107 19.70 7.26 24.86
CA ALA A 107 20.73 8.23 24.49
C ALA A 107 20.81 8.41 22.96
N THR A 108 20.90 7.31 22.21
CA THR A 108 20.97 7.35 20.74
C THR A 108 19.68 7.93 20.13
N LEU A 109 18.51 7.55 20.63
CA LEU A 109 17.22 8.07 20.17
C LEU A 109 17.08 9.56 20.45
N ASN A 110 17.47 10.02 21.65
CA ASN A 110 17.44 11.44 22.00
C ASN A 110 18.41 12.24 21.13
N LYS A 111 19.60 11.68 20.83
CA LYS A 111 20.57 12.30 19.92
C LYS A 111 20.01 12.40 18.49
N LEU A 112 19.41 11.33 17.97
CA LEU A 112 18.78 11.32 16.65
C LEU A 112 17.63 12.35 16.58
N LYS A 113 16.76 12.38 17.61
CA LYS A 113 15.67 13.35 17.72
C LYS A 113 16.20 14.79 17.71
N ALA A 114 17.24 15.08 18.49
CA ALA A 114 17.86 16.40 18.53
C ALA A 114 18.46 16.81 17.17
N GLU A 115 19.12 15.89 16.46
CA GLU A 115 19.65 16.15 15.12
C GLU A 115 18.55 16.39 14.08
N THR A 116 17.47 15.60 14.09
CA THR A 116 16.32 15.82 13.21
C THR A 116 15.61 17.15 13.48
N ALA A 117 15.47 17.56 14.74
CA ALA A 117 14.87 18.83 15.12
C ALA A 117 15.71 20.02 14.64
N LYS A 118 17.04 19.94 14.76
CA LYS A 118 17.98 20.94 14.23
C LYS A 118 17.89 21.05 12.70
N MET A 119 17.81 19.93 11.99
CA MET A 119 17.62 19.94 10.53
C MET A 119 16.29 20.58 10.13
N LEU A 120 15.19 20.24 10.81
CA LEU A 120 13.87 20.82 10.54
C LEU A 120 13.86 22.33 10.76
N GLN A 121 14.49 22.82 11.84
CA GLN A 121 14.61 24.25 12.10
C GLN A 121 15.42 24.97 11.01
N LYS A 122 16.52 24.35 10.56
CA LYS A 122 17.38 24.88 9.49
C LYS A 122 16.68 24.91 8.13
N LEU A 123 15.80 23.94 7.86
CA LEU A 123 14.96 23.93 6.67
C LEU A 123 13.86 24.99 6.74
N LYS A 124 13.21 25.14 7.91
CA LYS A 124 12.20 26.19 8.13
C LYS A 124 12.79 27.58 7.96
N SER A 125 13.96 27.86 8.56
CA SER A 125 14.63 29.16 8.41
C SER A 125 15.12 29.46 6.99
N LYS A 126 15.23 28.44 6.12
CA LYS A 126 15.57 28.59 4.70
C LYS A 126 14.34 28.75 3.80
N LEU A 127 13.15 28.44 4.30
CA LEU A 127 11.89 28.54 3.57
C LEU A 127 11.20 29.90 3.79
N GLU A 128 11.40 30.52 4.96
CA GLU A 128 10.83 31.84 5.32
C GLU A 128 11.50 33.09 4.68
N PRO A 129 12.75 33.12 4.17
CA PRO A 129 13.33 34.34 3.60
C PRO A 129 12.91 34.59 2.13
N SER A 130 11.79 34.01 1.67
CA SER A 130 11.30 34.15 0.29
C SER A 130 9.81 34.50 0.18
N LEU A 131 9.22 35.03 1.25
CA LEU A 131 7.98 35.82 1.19
C LEU A 131 8.27 37.28 1.56
#